data_AF-A0A4Y1REK3-F1
#
_entry.id   AF-A0A4Y1REK3-F1
#
_cell.length_a   1.000
_cell.length_b   1.000
_cell.length_c   1.000
_cell.angle_alpha   90.00
_cell.angle_beta   90.00
_cell.angle_gamma   90.00
#
_symmetry.space_group_name_H-M   'P 1'
#
loop_
_entity.id
_entity.type
_entity.pdbx_description
1 polymer ?
#
loop_
_entity_poly.entity_id
_entity_poly.type
_entity_poly.pdbx_seq_one_letter_code
_entity_poly.pdbx_strand_id
1 'polypeptide(L)'
;MVSLAKPLVDISNTVGTTAMNSTQKSGVKRRLGRSSISPFKKPRTSNSPIHCTRMFLLSVMLLSHQVCLLCPPTIRVPKEGFLLDILSRPGEKNYSSNAEKYMFLDESGLNCIGAEAFVHMLACSGALMQYTSREWVTNHYKWVVWKLACYERCHLAKSFGNFLTVSNVLEELKYRYEREVNHGHRSAIKRILEGDASPSSMVVLCISAIRSNCDPNMETSSRAENSGAAKVELTDGWYSVDAVLDALLSKQLASGKLFVGQKLRIWGAALCGWAGPVSPLEVARTVTFRLHINGTYRAHWADRLGFCKNHLVYIRLWYISSRAGKGAGAPLAFNCVKSGGGAVPCTLLGVTRIYPVLYKERLSNGRSVVRSERLESQMVQSYQERCLF
;
A
#
# COMPACT_ATOMS: atom_id res chain seq x y z
N MET A 1 14.85 -53.40 -16.33
CA MET A 1 14.18 -52.74 -15.19
C MET A 1 13.85 -51.30 -15.58
N VAL A 2 12.60 -50.91 -15.39
CA VAL A 2 11.95 -49.70 -15.91
C VAL A 2 12.44 -48.43 -15.21
N SER A 3 12.64 -47.35 -15.96
CA SER A 3 12.50 -45.98 -15.48
C SER A 3 11.98 -45.09 -16.61
N LEU A 4 10.71 -44.67 -16.50
CA LEU A 4 10.00 -43.83 -17.46
C LEU A 4 10.52 -42.39 -17.43
N ALA A 5 11.13 -41.94 -18.53
CA ALA A 5 11.30 -40.52 -18.80
C ALA A 5 9.98 -39.95 -19.34
N LYS A 6 9.39 -38.98 -18.63
CA LYS A 6 8.21 -38.23 -19.09
C LYS A 6 8.60 -37.36 -20.29
N PRO A 7 7.75 -37.25 -21.34
CA PRO A 7 8.00 -36.31 -22.43
C PRO A 7 7.83 -34.87 -21.97
N LEU A 8 8.73 -34.00 -22.43
CA LEU A 8 8.67 -32.55 -22.27
C LEU A 8 7.44 -32.00 -22.98
N VAL A 9 6.69 -31.13 -22.29
CA VAL A 9 5.52 -30.43 -22.84
C VAL A 9 6.00 -29.38 -23.84
N ASP A 10 5.61 -29.56 -25.11
CA ASP A 10 5.81 -28.61 -26.18
C ASP A 10 4.86 -27.40 -25.98
N ILE A 11 5.44 -26.21 -25.75
CA ILE A 11 4.70 -24.94 -25.67
C ILE A 11 4.96 -24.17 -26.96
N SER A 12 4.45 -24.72 -28.06
CA SER A 12 4.40 -24.02 -29.34
C SER A 12 3.10 -23.21 -29.42
N ASN A 13 3.20 -21.88 -29.35
CA ASN A 13 2.09 -20.97 -29.63
C ASN A 13 1.88 -20.87 -31.16
N THR A 14 1.17 -21.83 -31.75
CA THR A 14 0.68 -21.73 -33.12
C THR A 14 -0.69 -21.05 -33.15
N VAL A 15 -0.72 -19.77 -33.50
CA VAL A 15 -1.96 -19.10 -33.93
C VAL A 15 -2.21 -19.53 -35.37
N GLY A 16 -3.14 -20.47 -35.56
CA GLY A 16 -3.58 -20.91 -36.88
C GLY A 16 -4.29 -19.78 -37.63
N THR A 17 -3.73 -19.38 -38.77
CA THR A 17 -4.36 -18.50 -39.75
C THR A 17 -5.25 -19.35 -40.65
N THR A 18 -6.55 -19.44 -40.37
CA THR A 18 -7.53 -19.95 -41.34
C THR A 18 -8.07 -18.81 -42.17
N ALA A 19 -7.53 -18.69 -43.39
CA ALA A 19 -8.14 -17.93 -44.46
C ALA A 19 -9.35 -18.70 -45.00
N MET A 20 -10.54 -18.07 -45.00
CA MET A 20 -11.62 -18.44 -45.91
C MET A 20 -12.22 -17.18 -46.51
N ASN A 21 -12.03 -17.03 -47.82
CA ASN A 21 -12.76 -16.11 -48.66
C ASN A 21 -14.14 -16.70 -48.96
N SER A 22 -15.20 -15.91 -48.79
CA SER A 22 -16.33 -15.93 -49.72
C SER A 22 -17.11 -14.60 -49.70
N THR A 23 -17.38 -14.14 -50.91
CA THR A 23 -18.17 -12.98 -51.31
C THR A 23 -19.67 -13.16 -51.03
N GLN A 24 -20.36 -12.14 -50.49
CA GLN A 24 -21.57 -11.54 -51.10
C GLN A 24 -22.20 -10.40 -50.28
N LYS A 25 -22.93 -9.55 -51.01
CA LYS A 25 -23.58 -8.28 -50.68
C LYS A 25 -24.79 -8.42 -49.75
N SER A 26 -25.09 -7.33 -49.03
CA SER A 26 -26.39 -6.64 -48.91
C SER A 26 -26.63 -6.14 -47.47
N GLY A 27 -27.12 -4.90 -47.38
CA GLY A 27 -27.46 -4.27 -46.10
C GLY A 27 -28.71 -4.85 -45.47
N VAL A 28 -28.84 -4.68 -44.15
CA VAL A 28 -30.08 -4.37 -43.41
C VAL A 28 -29.71 -4.13 -41.94
N LYS A 29 -30.22 -3.03 -41.38
CA LYS A 29 -30.26 -2.72 -39.95
C LYS A 29 -31.04 -3.82 -39.21
N ARG A 30 -30.49 -4.37 -38.12
CA ARG A 30 -31.30 -4.90 -37.00
C ARG A 30 -30.73 -4.47 -35.66
N ARG A 31 -31.51 -3.65 -34.95
CA ARG A 31 -31.48 -3.47 -33.50
C ARG A 31 -31.97 -4.76 -32.84
N LEU A 32 -31.38 -5.10 -31.70
CA LEU A 32 -31.88 -5.80 -30.51
C LEU A 32 -30.66 -5.84 -29.56
N GLY A 33 -30.63 -5.25 -28.36
CA GLY A 33 -31.66 -5.19 -27.34
C GLY A 33 -31.34 -6.22 -26.25
N ARG A 34 -30.40 -5.92 -25.34
CA ARG A 34 -30.35 -6.52 -24.00
C ARG A 34 -29.45 -5.71 -23.06
N SER A 35 -30.08 -4.82 -22.31
CA SER A 35 -29.54 -4.20 -21.09
C SER A 35 -29.56 -5.21 -19.96
N SER A 36 -28.40 -5.54 -19.38
CA SER A 36 -28.33 -6.22 -18.08
C SER A 36 -28.54 -5.20 -16.97
N ILE A 37 -29.64 -5.40 -16.25
CA ILE A 37 -30.12 -4.60 -15.12
C ILE A 37 -29.23 -4.90 -13.91
N SER A 38 -28.71 -3.84 -13.26
CA SER A 38 -27.92 -3.94 -12.02
C SER A 38 -28.82 -4.38 -10.85
N PRO A 39 -28.39 -5.32 -9.98
CA PRO A 39 -29.19 -5.75 -8.85
C PRO A 39 -28.80 -4.96 -7.59
N PHE A 40 -29.11 -3.67 -7.49
CA PHE A 40 -29.23 -2.99 -6.18
C PHE A 40 -30.26 -1.86 -6.25
N LYS A 41 -31.48 -2.19 -5.82
CA LYS A 41 -32.60 -1.28 -5.56
C LYS A 41 -32.34 -0.54 -4.23
N LYS A 42 -32.52 0.78 -4.24
CA LYS A 42 -32.69 1.63 -3.04
C LYS A 42 -33.88 1.15 -2.20
N PRO A 43 -33.84 1.24 -0.86
CA PRO A 43 -35.07 1.24 -0.07
C PRO A 43 -35.68 2.64 -0.02
N ARG A 44 -36.97 2.72 -0.32
CA ARG A 44 -37.85 3.84 0.03
C ARG A 44 -38.24 3.76 1.51
N THR A 45 -38.47 4.94 2.05
CA THR A 45 -39.15 5.28 3.30
C THR A 45 -40.50 4.58 3.48
N SER A 46 -40.76 4.08 4.68
CA SER A 46 -42.11 3.88 5.23
C SER A 46 -42.08 4.10 6.75
N ASN A 47 -43.04 4.89 7.23
CA ASN A 47 -43.16 5.35 8.61
C ASN A 47 -43.77 4.31 9.57
N SER A 48 -43.17 4.21 10.76
CA SER A 48 -43.78 4.20 12.12
C SER A 48 -44.61 3.00 12.62
N PRO A 49 -44.89 2.85 13.94
CA PRO A 49 -44.32 3.49 15.14
C PRO A 49 -43.90 2.47 16.24
N ILE A 50 -43.11 2.91 17.25
CA ILE A 50 -43.32 2.58 18.68
C ILE A 50 -42.62 3.67 19.51
N HIS A 51 -43.40 4.21 20.43
CA HIS A 51 -43.09 5.23 21.43
C HIS A 51 -41.85 4.92 22.27
N CYS A 52 -40.99 5.91 22.48
CA CYS A 52 -40.74 6.39 23.84
C CYS A 52 -40.41 7.87 23.83
N THR A 53 -41.02 8.57 24.77
CA THR A 53 -41.31 9.99 24.78
C THR A 53 -40.23 10.76 25.53
N ARG A 54 -39.58 11.73 24.88
CA ARG A 54 -39.32 13.08 25.43
C ARG A 54 -38.53 13.92 24.42
N MET A 55 -39.24 14.76 23.68
CA MET A 55 -38.69 16.03 23.18
C MET A 55 -38.72 17.05 24.33
N PHE A 56 -37.68 17.88 24.44
CA PHE A 56 -37.75 19.35 24.28
C PHE A 56 -36.46 19.97 24.80
N LEU A 57 -35.54 20.31 23.86
CA LEU A 57 -34.68 21.51 23.85
C LEU A 57 -33.70 21.38 22.67
N LEU A 58 -34.21 21.57 21.46
CA LEU A 58 -33.37 21.72 20.26
C LEU A 58 -33.86 22.96 19.49
N SER A 59 -33.24 24.11 19.78
CA SER A 59 -33.43 25.33 18.97
C SER A 59 -32.17 26.22 18.88
N VAL A 60 -31.00 25.81 19.38
CA VAL A 60 -29.79 26.66 19.32
C VAL A 60 -28.54 25.96 18.77
N MET A 61 -28.57 24.67 18.43
CA MET A 61 -27.36 23.92 18.03
C MET A 61 -27.28 23.56 16.53
N LEU A 62 -28.17 24.09 15.69
CA LEU A 62 -28.27 23.68 14.27
C LEU A 62 -27.47 24.54 13.27
N LEU A 63 -26.67 25.51 13.72
CA LEU A 63 -25.84 26.31 12.80
C LEU A 63 -24.36 25.90 12.70
N SER A 64 -23.87 24.99 13.56
CA SER A 64 -22.46 24.56 13.56
C SER A 64 -22.21 23.17 12.92
N HIS A 65 -23.27 22.42 12.61
CA HIS A 65 -23.16 21.01 12.19
C HIS A 65 -23.16 20.73 10.68
N GLN A 66 -23.20 21.76 9.81
CA GLN A 66 -23.24 21.56 8.35
C GLN A 66 -21.93 21.78 7.59
N VAL A 67 -20.83 22.17 8.25
CA VAL A 67 -19.59 22.53 7.52
C VAL A 67 -18.57 21.37 7.40
N CYS A 68 -18.73 20.24 8.10
CA CYS A 68 -17.64 19.25 8.20
C CYS A 68 -17.77 17.94 7.40
N LEU A 69 -18.77 17.73 6.53
CA LEU A 69 -18.96 16.40 5.91
C LEU A 69 -19.05 16.31 4.39
N LEU A 70 -19.00 17.39 3.63
CA LEU A 70 -19.04 17.31 2.16
C LEU A 70 -18.00 18.25 1.53
N CYS A 71 -17.11 17.65 0.72
CA CYS A 71 -15.98 18.23 -0.05
C CYS A 71 -14.61 18.31 0.66
N PRO A 72 -13.53 17.78 0.04
CA PRO A 72 -12.19 17.92 0.58
C PRO A 72 -11.70 19.37 0.39
N PRO A 73 -11.17 20.04 1.44
CA PRO A 73 -10.51 21.32 1.24
C PRO A 73 -9.27 21.10 0.37
N THR A 74 -9.26 21.77 -0.77
CA THR A 74 -8.17 21.76 -1.73
C THR A 74 -7.06 22.63 -1.17
N ILE A 75 -5.99 22.05 -0.63
CA ILE A 75 -4.84 22.81 -0.14
C ILE A 75 -3.85 23.00 -1.28
N ARG A 76 -3.64 24.26 -1.68
CA ARG A 76 -2.41 24.69 -2.37
C ARG A 76 -1.31 24.75 -1.33
N VAL A 77 -0.29 23.90 -1.47
CA VAL A 77 1.00 24.11 -0.79
C VAL A 77 1.85 24.95 -1.74
N PRO A 78 2.40 26.10 -1.32
CA PRO A 78 3.34 26.85 -2.15
C PRO A 78 4.52 25.98 -2.53
N LYS A 79 5.00 26.13 -3.77
CA LYS A 79 6.26 25.54 -4.20
C LYS A 79 7.41 26.18 -3.40
N GLU A 80 8.40 25.34 -3.11
CA GLU A 80 9.75 25.67 -2.67
C GLU A 80 9.95 26.16 -1.22
N GLY A 81 10.71 25.36 -0.48
CA GLY A 81 11.87 25.87 0.26
C GLY A 81 11.68 26.54 1.62
N PHE A 82 10.47 26.81 2.10
CA PHE A 82 10.32 27.52 3.37
C PHE A 82 9.44 26.81 4.40
N LEU A 83 10.02 26.66 5.60
CA LEU A 83 9.42 26.32 6.89
C LEU A 83 9.23 24.84 7.22
N LEU A 84 10.35 24.19 7.54
CA LEU A 84 10.39 23.06 8.47
C LEU A 84 10.96 23.44 9.85
N ASP A 85 11.08 24.74 10.16
CA ASP A 85 11.89 25.21 11.30
C ASP A 85 11.25 26.25 12.23
N ILE A 86 9.92 26.42 12.24
CA ILE A 86 9.28 27.33 13.21
C ILE A 86 8.29 26.56 14.09
N LEU A 87 8.57 26.65 15.40
CA LEU A 87 7.96 26.00 16.57
C LEU A 87 8.52 24.62 16.97
N SER A 88 9.85 24.54 17.07
CA SER A 88 10.48 23.68 18.06
C SER A 88 10.23 24.26 19.46
N ARG A 89 9.44 23.58 20.32
CA ARG A 89 9.82 23.56 21.75
C ARG A 89 11.18 22.85 21.80
N PRO A 90 12.20 23.39 22.48
CA PRO A 90 13.51 22.75 22.51
C PRO A 90 13.38 21.42 23.26
N GLY A 91 13.39 20.30 22.52
CA GLY A 91 13.44 18.96 23.14
C GLY A 91 12.84 17.79 22.34
N GLU A 92 11.77 17.97 21.58
CA GLU A 92 11.04 16.81 21.01
C GLU A 92 11.04 16.80 19.48
N LYS A 93 12.22 16.54 18.91
CA LYS A 93 12.33 16.15 17.50
C LYS A 93 11.98 14.66 17.39
N ASN A 94 10.74 14.36 16.97
CA ASN A 94 10.23 13.13 16.31
C ASN A 94 8.89 12.63 16.90
N TYR A 95 7.77 13.23 16.48
CA TYR A 95 6.44 12.89 17.01
C TYR A 95 5.93 11.48 16.66
N SER A 96 6.35 10.85 15.55
CA SER A 96 5.77 9.55 15.18
C SER A 96 6.15 8.44 16.18
N SER A 97 7.40 8.41 16.65
CA SER A 97 7.86 7.45 17.65
C SER A 97 7.40 7.80 19.07
N ASN A 98 7.16 9.08 19.35
CA ASN A 98 6.78 9.55 20.69
C ASN A 98 5.26 9.68 20.88
N ALA A 99 4.46 9.68 19.81
CA ALA A 99 3.01 9.85 19.88
C ALA A 99 2.32 8.78 20.74
N GLU A 100 2.88 7.58 20.81
CA GLU A 100 2.41 6.51 21.70
C GLU A 100 2.51 6.88 23.18
N LYS A 101 3.54 7.66 23.55
CA LYS A 101 3.82 8.13 24.91
C LYS A 101 3.24 9.51 25.20
N TYR A 102 2.48 10.07 24.26
CA TYR A 102 1.85 11.37 24.46
C TYR A 102 0.88 11.29 25.64
N MET A 103 0.86 12.34 26.45
CA MET A 103 -0.03 12.43 27.60
C MET A 103 -0.74 13.78 27.58
N PHE A 104 -2.05 13.76 27.79
CA PHE A 104 -2.81 14.97 28.02
C PHE A 104 -2.65 15.37 29.49
N LEU A 105 -2.26 16.62 29.72
CA LEU A 105 -2.17 17.18 31.06
C LEU A 105 -3.53 17.76 31.43
N ASP A 106 -3.98 17.46 32.65
CA ASP A 106 -5.09 18.15 33.28
C ASP A 106 -4.70 19.61 33.64
N GLU A 107 -5.69 20.47 33.89
CA GLU A 107 -5.48 21.89 34.26
C GLU A 107 -4.59 22.05 35.51
N SER A 108 -4.57 21.03 36.37
CA SER A 108 -3.73 20.93 37.57
C SER A 108 -2.27 20.53 37.29
N GLY A 109 -1.95 19.99 36.12
CA GLY A 109 -0.63 19.44 35.76
C GLY A 109 -0.19 18.18 36.53
N LEU A 110 -0.98 17.74 37.52
CA LEU A 110 -0.70 16.59 38.38
C LEU A 110 -1.29 15.27 37.84
N ASN A 111 -2.37 15.35 37.07
CA ASN A 111 -3.00 14.19 36.43
C ASN A 111 -2.72 14.18 34.93
N CYS A 112 -2.32 13.02 34.41
CA CYS A 112 -2.02 12.82 33.00
C CYS A 112 -2.85 11.69 32.40
N ILE A 113 -3.49 11.95 31.26
CA ILE A 113 -4.29 10.97 30.51
C ILE A 113 -3.44 10.45 29.34
N GLY A 114 -2.93 9.23 29.48
CA GLY A 114 -2.23 8.49 28.41
C GLY A 114 -3.12 7.45 27.72
N ALA A 115 -2.55 6.64 26.85
CA ALA A 115 -3.26 5.61 26.08
C ALA A 115 -4.08 4.63 26.96
N GLU A 116 -3.55 4.25 28.13
CA GLU A 116 -4.22 3.33 29.07
C GLU A 116 -5.61 3.81 29.51
N ALA A 117 -5.77 5.12 29.72
CA ALA A 117 -7.06 5.68 30.13
C ALA A 117 -8.13 5.51 29.02
N PHE A 118 -7.71 5.48 27.75
CA PHE A 118 -8.63 5.30 26.63
C PHE A 118 -9.20 3.87 26.55
N VAL A 119 -8.55 2.87 27.14
CA VAL A 119 -9.12 1.52 27.28
C VAL A 119 -10.42 1.59 28.09
N HIS A 120 -10.36 2.22 29.27
CA HIS A 120 -11.53 2.41 30.14
C HIS A 120 -12.59 3.32 29.51
N MET A 121 -12.20 4.43 28.86
CA MET A 121 -13.17 5.32 28.20
C MET A 121 -13.92 4.64 27.05
N LEU A 122 -13.26 3.75 26.29
CA LEU A 122 -13.91 2.94 25.27
C LEU A 122 -14.88 1.93 25.90
N ALA A 123 -14.50 1.30 27.03
CA ALA A 123 -15.37 0.43 27.81
C ALA A 123 -16.67 1.13 28.23
N CYS A 124 -16.54 2.31 28.84
CA CYS A 124 -17.67 3.15 29.24
C CYS A 124 -18.55 3.59 28.06
N SER A 125 -17.98 3.58 26.85
CA SER A 125 -18.69 3.91 25.61
C SER A 125 -19.33 2.70 24.93
N GLY A 126 -19.30 1.51 25.55
CA GLY A 126 -19.94 0.29 25.05
C GLY A 126 -19.03 -0.63 24.24
N ALA A 127 -17.72 -0.37 24.16
CA ALA A 127 -16.79 -1.29 23.50
C ALA A 127 -16.54 -2.54 24.35
N LEU A 128 -16.48 -3.71 23.71
CA LEU A 128 -16.19 -4.97 24.39
C LEU A 128 -14.69 -5.08 24.70
N MET A 129 -14.36 -5.42 25.96
CA MET A 129 -12.97 -5.53 26.44
C MET A 129 -12.14 -6.56 25.70
N GLN A 130 -12.78 -7.63 25.19
CA GLN A 130 -12.09 -8.66 24.40
C GLN A 130 -11.49 -8.14 23.08
N TYR A 131 -12.02 -7.04 22.54
CA TYR A 131 -11.59 -6.46 21.26
C TYR A 131 -10.87 -5.10 21.42
N THR A 132 -10.72 -4.63 22.66
CA THR A 132 -10.03 -3.38 23.01
C THR A 132 -8.86 -3.68 23.94
N SER A 133 -8.01 -4.62 23.52
CA SER A 133 -6.77 -4.90 24.26
C SER A 133 -5.91 -3.64 24.39
N ARG A 134 -5.09 -3.61 25.43
CA ARG A 134 -4.11 -2.54 25.64
C ARG A 134 -3.29 -2.26 24.39
N GLU A 135 -2.80 -3.32 23.75
CA GLU A 135 -1.98 -3.23 22.53
C GLU A 135 -2.75 -2.59 21.37
N TRP A 136 -4.02 -2.96 21.18
CA TRP A 136 -4.88 -2.39 20.15
C TRP A 136 -5.07 -0.88 20.37
N VAL A 137 -5.41 -0.48 21.60
CA VAL A 137 -5.63 0.93 21.96
C VAL A 137 -4.33 1.72 21.79
N THR A 138 -3.22 1.23 22.31
CA THR A 138 -1.91 1.90 22.24
C THR A 138 -1.45 2.09 20.78
N ASN A 139 -1.57 1.06 19.94
CA ASN A 139 -1.25 1.18 18.51
C ASN A 139 -2.13 2.24 17.82
N HIS A 140 -3.45 2.20 17.99
CA HIS A 140 -4.32 3.17 17.31
C HIS A 140 -4.19 4.58 17.88
N TYR A 141 -3.97 4.70 19.20
CA TYR A 141 -3.71 5.97 19.86
C TYR A 141 -2.50 6.68 19.24
N LYS A 142 -1.38 5.97 19.04
CA LYS A 142 -0.18 6.49 18.36
C LYS A 142 -0.53 7.17 17.02
N TRP A 143 -1.30 6.48 16.16
CA TRP A 143 -1.65 7.00 14.84
C TRP A 143 -2.65 8.16 14.89
N VAL A 144 -3.62 8.11 15.81
CA VAL A 144 -4.61 9.19 16.02
C VAL A 144 -3.93 10.46 16.50
N VAL A 145 -3.12 10.35 17.55
CA VAL A 145 -2.37 11.48 18.11
C VAL A 145 -1.45 12.07 17.06
N TRP A 146 -0.65 11.25 16.36
CA TRP A 146 0.24 11.75 15.32
C TRP A 146 -0.51 12.49 14.22
N LYS A 147 -1.67 11.95 13.79
CA LYS A 147 -2.53 12.60 12.78
C LYS A 147 -3.07 13.95 13.27
N LEU A 148 -3.65 14.01 14.46
CA LEU A 148 -4.25 15.24 15.01
C LEU A 148 -3.18 16.31 15.28
N ALA A 149 -2.03 15.92 15.83
CA ALA A 149 -0.88 16.81 16.01
C ALA A 149 -0.36 17.37 14.68
N CYS A 150 -0.40 16.59 13.59
CA CYS A 150 -0.06 17.11 12.27
C CYS A 150 -1.10 18.11 11.75
N TYR A 151 -2.40 17.87 11.98
CA TYR A 151 -3.44 18.82 11.57
C TYR A 151 -3.32 20.16 12.29
N GLU A 152 -3.07 20.13 13.60
CA GLU A 152 -2.88 21.33 14.41
C GLU A 152 -1.71 22.18 13.91
N ARG A 153 -0.55 21.54 13.64
CA ARG A 153 0.63 22.22 13.07
C ARG A 153 0.35 22.82 11.69
N CYS A 154 -0.46 22.19 10.86
CA CYS A 154 -0.79 22.71 9.53
C CYS A 154 -1.85 23.83 9.55
N HIS A 155 -2.64 23.96 10.62
CA HIS A 155 -3.76 24.91 10.74
C HIS A 155 -3.55 25.98 11.81
N LEU A 156 -2.28 26.30 12.12
CA LEU A 156 -1.85 27.26 13.15
C LEU A 156 -2.52 28.64 13.08
N ALA A 157 -3.03 29.07 11.91
CA ALA A 157 -3.61 30.39 11.72
C ALA A 157 -5.08 30.54 12.14
N LYS A 158 -5.82 29.45 12.44
CA LYS A 158 -7.28 29.54 12.69
C LYS A 158 -7.81 28.76 13.90
N SER A 159 -7.03 27.88 14.51
CA SER A 159 -7.52 27.03 15.60
C SER A 159 -6.37 26.37 16.36
N PHE A 160 -5.79 27.09 17.32
CA PHE A 160 -4.87 26.50 18.30
C PHE A 160 -5.69 25.73 19.34
N GLY A 161 -5.37 24.47 19.64
CA GLY A 161 -6.01 23.68 20.69
C GLY A 161 -7.28 22.92 20.31
N ASN A 162 -7.77 23.01 19.07
CA ASN A 162 -9.07 22.40 18.70
C ASN A 162 -8.96 20.96 18.14
N PHE A 163 -7.78 20.53 17.69
CA PHE A 163 -7.64 19.23 17.03
C PHE A 163 -7.17 18.13 17.97
N LEU A 164 -6.04 18.31 18.66
CA LEU A 164 -5.49 17.32 19.57
C LEU A 164 -6.11 17.47 20.97
N THR A 165 -7.32 16.95 21.13
CA THR A 165 -8.06 16.93 22.40
C THR A 165 -8.43 15.50 22.79
N VAL A 166 -8.63 15.25 24.10
CA VAL A 166 -9.06 13.94 24.61
C VAL A 166 -10.34 13.48 23.91
N SER A 167 -11.32 14.37 23.72
CA SER A 167 -12.58 14.05 23.06
C SER A 167 -12.38 13.60 21.61
N ASN A 168 -11.59 14.36 20.83
CA ASN A 168 -11.36 14.01 19.42
C ASN A 168 -10.60 12.70 19.28
N VAL A 169 -9.64 12.43 20.18
CA VAL A 169 -8.93 11.14 20.20
C VAL A 169 -9.90 10.00 20.50
N LEU A 170 -10.77 10.17 21.50
CA LEU A 170 -11.75 9.16 21.89
C LEU A 170 -12.75 8.88 20.74
N GLU A 171 -13.25 9.92 20.06
CA GLU A 171 -14.13 9.77 18.90
C GLU A 171 -13.46 9.00 17.74
N GLU A 172 -12.19 9.31 17.46
CA GLU A 172 -11.42 8.61 16.44
C GLU A 172 -11.12 7.15 16.79
N LEU A 173 -10.97 6.83 18.07
CA LEU A 173 -10.83 5.45 18.55
C LEU A 173 -12.16 4.70 18.47
N LYS A 174 -13.29 5.33 18.85
CA LYS A 174 -14.64 4.77 18.65
C LYS A 174 -14.88 4.45 17.18
N TYR A 175 -14.56 5.38 16.28
CA TYR A 175 -14.66 5.17 14.84
C TYR A 175 -13.84 3.98 14.34
N ARG A 176 -12.61 3.81 14.85
CA ARG A 176 -11.77 2.66 14.49
C ARG A 176 -12.33 1.35 15.02
N TYR A 177 -12.82 1.34 16.25
CA TYR A 177 -13.47 0.18 16.85
C TYR A 177 -14.68 -0.24 16.02
N GLU A 178 -15.58 0.69 15.71
CA GLU A 178 -16.73 0.44 14.84
C GLU A 178 -16.31 -0.16 13.50
N ARG A 179 -15.31 0.43 12.84
CA ARG A 179 -14.91 -0.02 11.51
C ARG A 179 -14.21 -1.36 11.51
N GLU A 180 -13.25 -1.56 12.39
CA GLU A 180 -12.43 -2.76 12.36
C GLU A 180 -13.12 -3.94 13.05
N VAL A 181 -13.71 -3.71 14.23
CA VAL A 181 -14.30 -4.76 15.06
C VAL A 181 -15.73 -5.05 14.58
N ASN A 182 -16.60 -4.04 14.55
CA ASN A 182 -18.02 -4.28 14.25
C ASN A 182 -18.28 -4.52 12.76
N HIS A 183 -17.60 -3.76 11.88
CA HIS A 183 -17.78 -3.90 10.41
C HIS A 183 -16.76 -4.84 9.76
N GLY A 184 -15.77 -5.36 10.51
CA GLY A 184 -14.74 -6.26 9.97
C GLY A 184 -13.84 -5.64 8.88
N HIS A 185 -13.76 -4.30 8.81
CA HIS A 185 -12.95 -3.63 7.81
C HIS A 185 -11.47 -3.73 8.15
N ARG A 186 -10.68 -4.36 7.28
CA ARG A 186 -9.24 -4.55 7.47
C ARG A 186 -8.40 -3.59 6.64
N SER A 187 -7.39 -3.01 7.27
CA SER A 187 -6.47 -2.06 6.62
C SER A 187 -5.54 -2.76 5.62
N ALA A 188 -4.73 -2.00 4.89
CA ALA A 188 -3.89 -2.57 3.84
C ALA A 188 -2.78 -3.48 4.41
N ILE A 189 -2.08 -3.01 5.44
CA ILE A 189 -1.05 -3.81 6.12
C ILE A 189 -1.67 -5.04 6.77
N LYS A 190 -2.83 -4.89 7.44
CA LYS A 190 -3.58 -6.01 8.04
C LYS A 190 -3.91 -7.10 7.03
N ARG A 191 -4.50 -6.72 5.89
CA ARG A 191 -4.82 -7.67 4.81
C ARG A 191 -3.59 -8.35 4.21
N ILE A 192 -2.45 -7.66 4.12
CA ILE A 192 -1.22 -8.26 3.58
C ILE A 192 -0.65 -9.29 4.57
N LEU A 193 -0.60 -8.96 5.85
CA LEU A 193 -0.02 -9.82 6.89
C LEU A 193 -0.88 -11.04 7.21
N GLU A 194 -2.21 -10.90 7.13
CA GLU A 194 -3.17 -12.00 7.27
C GLU A 194 -3.25 -12.88 6.00
N GLY A 195 -2.54 -12.54 4.92
CA GLY A 195 -2.53 -13.32 3.67
C GLY A 195 -3.71 -13.07 2.72
N ASP A 196 -4.58 -12.12 3.04
CA ASP A 196 -5.78 -11.74 2.27
C ASP A 196 -5.53 -10.77 1.12
N ALA A 197 -4.29 -10.31 0.96
CA ALA A 197 -3.86 -9.45 -0.14
C ALA A 197 -2.38 -9.68 -0.46
N SER A 198 -2.02 -9.56 -1.74
CA SER A 198 -0.64 -9.69 -2.18
C SER A 198 0.20 -8.48 -1.72
N PRO A 199 1.40 -8.68 -1.13
CA PRO A 199 2.34 -7.61 -0.81
C PRO A 199 2.82 -6.87 -2.07
N SER A 200 2.75 -7.52 -3.23
CA SER A 200 3.11 -6.93 -4.53
C SER A 200 2.06 -5.95 -5.05
N SER A 201 0.90 -5.83 -4.40
CA SER A 201 -0.17 -4.90 -4.81
C SER A 201 0.25 -3.44 -4.62
N MET A 202 -0.31 -2.55 -5.43
CA MET A 202 -0.01 -1.12 -5.32
C MET A 202 -0.64 -0.52 -4.05
N VAL A 203 0.20 0.01 -3.17
CA VAL A 203 -0.19 0.56 -1.86
C VAL A 203 0.47 1.92 -1.63
N VAL A 204 -0.24 2.84 -0.98
CA VAL A 204 0.35 4.08 -0.46
C VAL A 204 0.57 3.93 1.05
N LEU A 205 1.82 4.03 1.48
CA LEU A 205 2.22 3.96 2.88
C LEU A 205 2.98 5.24 3.26
N CYS A 206 3.03 5.56 4.55
CA CYS A 206 3.77 6.69 5.10
C CYS A 206 4.98 6.18 5.87
N ILE A 207 6.14 6.84 5.74
CA ILE A 207 7.31 6.55 6.59
C ILE A 207 7.01 7.08 8.00
N SER A 208 6.91 6.21 9.00
CA SER A 208 6.69 6.60 10.40
C SER A 208 7.99 6.72 11.18
N ALA A 209 8.97 5.87 10.92
CA ALA A 209 10.27 5.93 11.59
C ALA A 209 11.40 5.52 10.64
N ILE A 210 12.59 6.05 10.89
CA ILE A 210 13.82 5.60 10.23
C ILE A 210 14.58 4.77 11.25
N ARG A 211 14.83 3.50 10.94
CA ARG A 211 15.57 2.58 11.81
C ARG A 211 17.04 2.66 11.41
N SER A 212 17.87 3.24 12.26
CA SER A 212 19.31 3.25 12.03
C SER A 212 19.85 1.82 12.19
N ASN A 213 20.69 1.39 11.25
CA ASN A 213 21.35 0.10 11.32
C ASN A 213 22.60 0.24 12.21
N CYS A 214 22.40 0.42 13.52
CA CYS A 214 23.47 0.49 14.51
C CYS A 214 23.33 -0.67 15.51
N ASP A 215 23.61 -1.89 15.07
CA ASP A 215 23.92 -2.98 16.00
C ASP A 215 25.43 -3.27 15.92
N PRO A 216 26.24 -2.88 16.92
CA PRO A 216 27.64 -3.28 17.01
C PRO A 216 27.83 -4.69 17.62
N ASN A 217 26.75 -5.37 18.05
CA ASN A 217 26.83 -6.65 18.75
C ASN A 217 26.12 -7.77 17.99
N MET A 218 26.73 -8.28 16.92
CA MET A 218 26.52 -9.68 16.55
C MET A 218 27.75 -10.20 15.80
N GLU A 219 28.73 -10.67 16.57
CA GLU A 219 29.78 -11.51 16.05
C GLU A 219 29.21 -12.89 15.68
N THR A 220 29.56 -13.33 14.48
CA THR A 220 29.70 -14.72 14.04
C THR A 220 28.47 -15.44 13.48
N SER A 221 28.68 -15.92 12.24
CA SER A 221 28.01 -17.02 11.51
C SER A 221 26.74 -16.69 10.69
N SER A 222 26.93 -16.14 9.50
CA SER A 222 26.49 -16.77 8.23
C SER A 222 26.87 -15.90 7.02
N ARG A 223 27.45 -16.53 5.99
CA ARG A 223 27.67 -15.93 4.66
C ARG A 223 26.30 -15.62 4.03
N ALA A 224 25.82 -14.40 4.21
CA ALA A 224 24.74 -13.83 3.42
C ALA A 224 24.95 -12.32 3.26
N GLU A 225 25.27 -11.91 2.04
CA GLU A 225 25.34 -10.51 1.62
C GLU A 225 24.02 -9.81 1.99
N ASN A 226 24.01 -8.95 3.03
CA ASN A 226 23.06 -7.82 3.27
C ASN A 226 23.14 -7.25 4.71
N SER A 227 24.34 -7.05 5.28
CA SER A 227 24.48 -6.45 6.62
C SER A 227 24.36 -4.91 6.66
N GLY A 228 24.15 -4.24 5.51
CA GLY A 228 24.11 -2.77 5.40
C GLY A 228 22.82 -2.16 4.84
N ALA A 229 21.75 -2.93 4.67
CA ALA A 229 20.51 -2.43 4.07
C ALA A 229 19.73 -1.56 5.08
N ALA A 230 19.48 -0.31 4.73
CA ALA A 230 18.76 0.61 5.62
C ALA A 230 17.32 0.15 5.84
N LYS A 231 16.82 0.35 7.07
CA LYS A 231 15.46 -0.05 7.46
C LYS A 231 14.61 1.18 7.78
N VAL A 232 13.34 1.12 7.40
CA VAL A 232 12.35 2.16 7.73
C VAL A 232 11.06 1.50 8.20
N GLU A 233 10.33 2.14 9.10
CA GLU A 233 8.99 1.73 9.49
C GLU A 233 7.98 2.42 8.56
N LEU A 234 7.07 1.65 7.98
CA LEU A 234 5.99 2.13 7.12
C LEU A 234 4.64 1.91 7.78
N THR A 235 3.71 2.86 7.63
CA THR A 235 2.33 2.76 8.14
C THR A 235 1.28 3.03 7.07
N ASP A 236 0.14 2.35 7.17
CA ASP A 236 -1.07 2.64 6.40
C ASP A 236 -2.06 3.54 7.18
N GLY A 237 -1.65 4.04 8.36
CA GLY A 237 -2.46 4.83 9.29
C GLY A 237 -3.29 4.01 10.27
N TRP A 238 -3.22 2.68 10.19
CA TRP A 238 -3.86 1.74 11.12
C TRP A 238 -2.83 0.89 11.84
N TYR A 239 -1.87 0.35 11.10
CA TYR A 239 -0.77 -0.46 11.61
C TYR A 239 0.55 -0.03 10.96
N SER A 240 1.66 -0.60 11.42
CA SER A 240 2.97 -0.41 10.83
C SER A 240 3.68 -1.73 10.53
N VAL A 241 4.63 -1.69 9.61
CA VAL A 241 5.51 -2.80 9.26
C VAL A 241 6.89 -2.26 8.91
N ASP A 242 7.93 -2.97 9.33
CA ASP A 242 9.30 -2.61 8.96
C ASP A 242 9.57 -2.93 7.50
N ALA A 243 10.43 -2.15 6.86
CA ALA A 243 10.78 -2.29 5.47
C ALA A 243 12.30 -2.15 5.27
N VAL A 244 12.88 -3.08 4.53
CA VAL A 244 14.26 -3.09 4.07
C VAL A 244 14.33 -2.40 2.72
N LEU A 245 15.19 -1.40 2.62
CA LEU A 245 15.45 -0.65 1.41
C LEU A 245 16.55 -1.31 0.58
N ASP A 246 16.40 -1.32 -0.75
CA ASP A 246 17.52 -1.67 -1.63
C ASP A 246 18.68 -0.65 -1.53
N ALA A 247 19.81 -0.96 -2.16
CA ALA A 247 21.00 -0.11 -2.10
C ALA A 247 20.75 1.32 -2.63
N LEU A 248 19.85 1.48 -3.61
CA LEU A 248 19.59 2.77 -4.23
C LEU A 248 18.62 3.62 -3.39
N LEU A 249 17.59 3.02 -2.80
CA LEU A 249 16.71 3.66 -1.83
C LEU A 249 17.46 4.01 -0.55
N SER A 250 18.39 3.16 -0.10
CA SER A 250 19.28 3.46 1.03
C SER A 250 20.11 4.73 0.77
N LYS A 251 20.61 4.93 -0.47
CA LYS A 251 21.26 6.19 -0.87
C LYS A 251 20.29 7.38 -0.90
N GLN A 252 19.02 7.18 -1.30
CA GLN A 252 18.02 8.25 -1.23
C GLN A 252 17.69 8.63 0.22
N LEU A 253 17.66 7.66 1.14
CA LEU A 253 17.51 7.91 2.57
C LEU A 253 18.71 8.67 3.14
N ALA A 254 19.93 8.23 2.86
CA ALA A 254 21.15 8.89 3.31
C ALA A 254 21.30 10.32 2.78
N SER A 255 20.80 10.60 1.58
CA SER A 255 20.74 11.96 1.01
C SER A 255 19.56 12.81 1.51
N GLY A 256 18.78 12.32 2.48
CA GLY A 256 17.64 13.04 3.06
C GLY A 256 16.42 13.15 2.15
N LYS A 257 16.38 12.43 1.02
CA LYS A 257 15.22 12.47 0.10
C LYS A 257 14.05 11.62 0.58
N LEU A 258 14.32 10.63 1.43
CA LEU A 258 13.31 9.89 2.19
C LEU A 258 13.35 10.38 3.64
N PHE A 259 12.18 10.72 4.20
CA PHE A 259 12.08 11.28 5.55
C PHE A 259 10.76 10.89 6.21
N VAL A 260 10.71 10.99 7.54
CA VAL A 260 9.51 10.65 8.34
C VAL A 260 8.34 11.58 7.98
N GLY A 261 7.15 11.01 7.82
CA GLY A 261 5.93 11.70 7.37
C GLY A 261 5.75 11.71 5.85
N GLN A 262 6.75 11.27 5.07
CA GLN A 262 6.63 11.19 3.62
C GLN A 262 5.78 10.00 3.19
N LYS A 263 4.82 10.26 2.28
CA LYS A 263 4.02 9.20 1.66
C LYS A 263 4.73 8.63 0.44
N LEU A 264 4.79 7.31 0.38
CA LEU A 264 5.35 6.53 -0.71
C LEU A 264 4.25 5.69 -1.35
N ARG A 265 4.21 5.68 -2.67
CA ARG A 265 3.45 4.71 -3.46
C ARG A 265 4.40 3.57 -3.80
N ILE A 266 4.06 2.37 -3.38
CA ILE A 266 4.88 1.17 -3.48
C ILE A 266 4.14 0.16 -4.35
N TRP A 267 4.87 -0.49 -5.25
CA TRP A 267 4.35 -1.50 -6.15
C TRP A 267 5.41 -2.59 -6.38
N GLY A 268 5.00 -3.86 -6.28
CA GLY A 268 5.92 -4.99 -6.44
C GLY A 268 6.83 -5.22 -5.24
N ALA A 269 6.41 -4.80 -4.04
CA ALA A 269 7.11 -5.14 -2.81
C ALA A 269 6.96 -6.63 -2.50
N ALA A 270 7.99 -7.21 -1.91
CA ALA A 270 7.94 -8.57 -1.39
C ALA A 270 7.86 -8.55 0.14
N LEU A 271 7.30 -9.58 0.74
CA LEU A 271 7.28 -9.77 2.19
C LEU A 271 8.33 -10.83 2.56
N CYS A 272 9.24 -10.50 3.47
CA CYS A 272 10.36 -11.34 3.90
C CYS A 272 10.18 -11.77 5.35
N GLY A 273 10.59 -12.99 5.72
CA GLY A 273 10.45 -13.50 7.09
C GLY A 273 9.02 -13.88 7.48
N TRP A 274 8.08 -13.87 6.54
CA TRP A 274 6.68 -14.22 6.76
C TRP A 274 6.46 -15.72 6.60
N ALA A 275 6.12 -16.39 7.70
CA ALA A 275 5.89 -17.85 7.76
C ALA A 275 4.41 -18.24 7.56
N GLY A 276 3.48 -17.28 7.66
CA GLY A 276 2.05 -17.51 7.50
C GLY A 276 1.20 -16.35 8.04
N PRO A 277 -0.14 -16.41 7.83
CA PRO A 277 -1.08 -15.39 8.31
C PRO A 277 -0.88 -15.04 9.79
N VAL A 278 -0.71 -13.75 10.07
CA VAL A 278 -0.47 -13.25 11.43
C VAL A 278 -1.14 -11.90 11.64
N SER A 279 -1.66 -11.67 12.85
CA SER A 279 -2.23 -10.39 13.25
C SER A 279 -1.14 -9.30 13.29
N PRO A 280 -1.37 -8.09 12.76
CA PRO A 280 -0.38 -7.02 12.77
C PRO A 280 0.21 -6.65 14.13
N LEU A 281 -0.55 -6.84 15.22
CA LEU A 281 -0.10 -6.56 16.59
C LEU A 281 0.85 -7.65 17.12
N GLU A 282 0.76 -8.86 16.59
CA GLU A 282 1.55 -10.03 16.99
C GLU A 282 2.75 -10.27 16.04
N VAL A 283 2.94 -9.40 15.04
CA VAL A 283 3.99 -9.54 14.04
C VAL A 283 5.36 -9.45 14.68
N ALA A 284 6.15 -10.51 14.54
CA ALA A 284 7.57 -10.48 14.84
C ALA A 284 8.28 -9.45 13.97
N ARG A 285 9.23 -8.69 14.54
CA ARG A 285 10.07 -7.71 13.83
C ARG A 285 10.96 -8.33 12.73
N THR A 286 10.93 -9.65 12.58
CA THR A 286 11.57 -10.40 11.49
C THR A 286 10.81 -10.24 10.16
N VAL A 287 9.50 -9.98 10.22
CA VAL A 287 8.67 -9.77 9.03
C VAL A 287 8.90 -8.37 8.50
N THR A 288 9.41 -8.28 7.28
CA THR A 288 9.77 -6.99 6.67
C THR A 288 9.30 -6.90 5.22
N PHE A 289 8.90 -5.71 4.79
CA PHE A 289 8.77 -5.42 3.37
C PHE A 289 10.14 -5.27 2.73
N ARG A 290 10.31 -5.81 1.53
CA ARG A 290 11.46 -5.53 0.68
C ARG A 290 11.06 -4.54 -0.39
N LEU A 291 11.61 -3.34 -0.31
CA LEU A 291 11.33 -2.25 -1.25
C LEU A 291 12.43 -2.12 -2.28
N HIS A 292 11.99 -1.85 -3.50
CA HIS A 292 12.84 -1.67 -4.66
C HIS A 292 12.60 -0.30 -5.28
N ILE A 293 13.66 0.39 -5.71
CA ILE A 293 13.56 1.76 -6.23
C ILE A 293 12.68 1.83 -7.49
N ASN A 294 12.71 0.80 -8.35
CA ASN A 294 11.88 0.75 -9.57
C ASN A 294 10.38 0.56 -9.25
N GLY A 295 10.06 0.12 -8.04
CA GLY A 295 8.69 -0.06 -7.54
C GLY A 295 8.23 1.02 -6.56
N THR A 296 9.09 2.00 -6.22
CA THR A 296 8.83 2.96 -5.13
C THR A 296 8.82 4.39 -5.67
N TYR A 297 7.71 5.09 -5.44
CA TYR A 297 7.46 6.44 -5.94
C TYR A 297 7.04 7.36 -4.80
N ARG A 298 7.33 8.65 -4.93
CA ARG A 298 6.73 9.65 -4.03
C ARG A 298 5.22 9.74 -4.31
N ALA A 299 4.41 9.64 -3.26
CA ALA A 299 2.99 9.88 -3.34
C ALA A 299 2.68 11.35 -3.04
N HIS A 300 1.55 11.84 -3.56
CA HIS A 300 1.11 13.19 -3.21
C HIS A 300 0.69 13.25 -1.74
N TRP A 301 0.90 14.38 -1.05
CA TRP A 301 0.61 14.50 0.38
C TRP A 301 -0.87 14.21 0.71
N ALA A 302 -1.79 14.52 -0.22
CA ALA A 302 -3.23 14.26 -0.09
C ALA A 302 -3.65 12.84 -0.53
N ASP A 303 -2.75 12.01 -1.08
CA ASP A 303 -3.09 10.64 -1.44
C ASP A 303 -3.50 9.86 -0.18
N ARG A 304 -4.58 9.07 -0.29
CA ARG A 304 -5.08 8.25 0.82
C ARG A 304 -4.12 7.08 1.06
N LEU A 305 -3.82 6.80 2.32
CA LEU A 305 -3.06 5.62 2.71
C LEU A 305 -3.86 4.34 2.46
N GLY A 306 -3.15 3.24 2.21
CA GLY A 306 -3.71 1.93 1.90
C GLY A 306 -3.70 1.60 0.41
N PHE A 307 -4.48 0.61 0.00
CA PHE A 307 -4.50 0.14 -1.39
C PHE A 307 -4.95 1.21 -2.37
N CYS A 308 -4.25 1.30 -3.50
CA CYS A 308 -4.69 2.11 -4.62
C CYS A 308 -5.89 1.41 -5.30
N LYS A 309 -6.93 2.18 -5.65
CA LYS A 309 -8.12 1.62 -6.33
C LYS A 309 -7.73 1.07 -7.71
N ASN A 310 -8.19 -0.15 -7.98
CA ASN A 310 -7.92 -1.04 -9.12
C ASN A 310 -7.27 -0.41 -10.38
N HIS A 311 -5.98 -0.74 -10.52
CA HIS A 311 -5.08 -0.34 -11.60
C HIS A 311 -5.43 -0.92 -12.99
N LEU A 312 -5.93 -2.17 -13.06
CA LEU A 312 -6.20 -2.85 -14.34
C LEU A 312 -7.36 -2.23 -15.14
N VAL A 313 -8.37 -1.68 -14.46
CA VAL A 313 -9.47 -0.96 -15.14
C VAL A 313 -9.00 0.43 -15.59
N TYR A 314 -8.09 1.05 -14.84
CA TYR A 314 -7.62 2.41 -15.14
C TYR A 314 -6.57 2.48 -16.25
N ILE A 315 -5.70 1.48 -16.45
CA ILE A 315 -4.79 1.51 -17.62
C ILE A 315 -5.58 1.53 -18.93
N ARG A 316 -6.63 0.70 -19.03
CA ARG A 316 -7.46 0.61 -20.23
C ARG A 316 -8.29 1.88 -20.46
N LEU A 317 -8.72 2.56 -19.39
CA LEU A 317 -9.46 3.82 -19.47
C LEU A 317 -8.56 5.07 -19.59
N TRP A 318 -7.33 5.04 -19.08
CA TRP A 318 -6.37 6.14 -19.21
C TRP A 318 -5.97 6.37 -20.67
N TYR A 319 -5.85 5.28 -21.45
CA TYR A 319 -5.59 5.36 -22.88
C TYR A 319 -6.77 5.98 -23.68
N ILE A 320 -7.98 5.97 -23.13
CA ILE A 320 -9.21 6.44 -23.78
C ILE A 320 -9.63 7.84 -23.29
N SER A 321 -9.25 8.23 -22.07
CA SER A 321 -9.62 9.51 -21.48
C SER A 321 -8.39 10.28 -21.03
N SER A 322 -7.88 11.13 -21.92
CA SER A 322 -6.89 12.17 -21.64
C SER A 322 -7.35 13.21 -20.58
N ARG A 323 -8.52 13.00 -19.95
CA ARG A 323 -9.13 13.88 -18.95
C ARG A 323 -9.35 13.23 -17.57
N ALA A 324 -9.10 11.94 -17.39
CA ALA A 324 -9.31 11.26 -16.09
C ALA A 324 -8.01 11.09 -15.30
N GLY A 325 -7.36 12.20 -14.99
CA GLY A 325 -6.21 12.24 -14.08
C GLY A 325 -6.67 12.13 -12.62
N LYS A 326 -6.44 10.96 -11.99
CA LYS A 326 -6.27 10.70 -10.54
C LYS A 326 -6.69 9.25 -10.24
N GLY A 327 -5.80 8.27 -10.43
CA GLY A 327 -6.12 6.92 -9.95
C GLY A 327 -5.06 5.85 -10.21
N ALA A 328 -4.60 5.71 -11.45
CA ALA A 328 -3.52 4.78 -11.78
C ALA A 328 -2.17 5.48 -11.64
N GLY A 329 -1.23 4.83 -10.94
CA GLY A 329 0.17 5.25 -10.96
C GLY A 329 0.67 5.28 -12.40
N ALA A 330 1.28 6.40 -12.81
CA ALA A 330 1.89 6.49 -14.12
C ALA A 330 2.96 5.39 -14.26
N PRO A 331 3.06 4.71 -15.42
CA PRO A 331 4.11 3.73 -15.65
C PRO A 331 5.49 4.36 -15.45
N LEU A 332 6.46 3.57 -14.98
CA LEU A 332 7.83 4.03 -14.89
C LEU A 332 8.35 4.29 -16.30
N ALA A 333 8.88 5.49 -16.56
CA ALA A 333 9.53 5.76 -17.82
C ALA A 333 10.78 4.88 -17.96
N PHE A 334 11.02 4.34 -19.15
CA PHE A 334 12.16 3.43 -19.39
C PHE A 334 13.51 4.05 -18.99
N ASN A 335 13.71 5.35 -19.25
CA ASN A 335 14.94 6.08 -18.88
C ASN A 335 15.12 6.24 -17.36
N CYS A 336 14.08 6.01 -16.58
CA CYS A 336 14.13 6.08 -15.11
C CYS A 336 14.45 4.74 -14.46
N VAL A 337 14.40 3.63 -15.21
CA VAL A 337 14.72 2.29 -14.71
C VAL A 337 16.17 2.26 -14.20
N LYS A 338 16.36 1.77 -12.98
CA LYS A 338 17.68 1.64 -12.36
C LYS A 338 18.13 0.19 -12.35
N SER A 339 19.37 -0.04 -12.76
CA SER A 339 20.03 -1.35 -12.64
C SER A 339 20.17 -1.73 -11.17
N GLY A 340 19.93 -3.00 -10.85
CA GLY A 340 19.88 -3.48 -9.46
C GLY A 340 18.69 -2.96 -8.64
N GLY A 341 17.79 -2.17 -9.24
CA GLY A 341 16.66 -1.53 -8.57
C GLY A 341 15.39 -2.38 -8.45
N GLY A 342 15.50 -3.70 -8.55
CA GLY A 342 14.39 -4.65 -8.55
C GLY A 342 13.55 -4.64 -9.84
N ALA A 343 12.50 -5.48 -9.85
CA ALA A 343 11.58 -5.59 -10.97
C ALA A 343 10.84 -4.26 -11.23
N VAL A 344 10.62 -3.94 -12.51
CA VAL A 344 9.81 -2.79 -12.92
C VAL A 344 8.35 -3.25 -12.99
N PRO A 345 7.45 -2.77 -12.11
CA PRO A 345 6.08 -3.31 -12.08
C PRO A 345 5.26 -2.98 -13.33
N CYS A 346 5.50 -1.81 -13.94
CA CYS A 346 4.93 -1.44 -15.22
C CYS A 346 5.74 -0.31 -15.87
N THR A 347 5.96 -0.45 -17.17
CA THR A 347 6.57 0.54 -18.06
C THR A 347 5.77 0.57 -19.36
N LEU A 348 5.79 1.71 -20.04
CA LEU A 348 5.26 1.84 -21.40
C LEU A 348 6.44 1.80 -22.38
N LEU A 349 6.34 0.98 -23.42
CA LEU A 349 7.39 0.79 -24.41
C LEU A 349 6.80 0.80 -25.82
N GLY A 350 7.51 1.40 -26.76
CA GLY A 350 7.26 1.24 -28.20
C GLY A 350 8.14 0.13 -28.76
N VAL A 351 7.56 -0.84 -29.46
CA VAL A 351 8.34 -1.90 -30.13
C VAL A 351 8.98 -1.31 -31.38
N THR A 352 10.30 -1.20 -31.38
CA THR A 352 11.07 -0.66 -32.53
C THR A 352 11.52 -1.75 -33.49
N ARG A 353 11.91 -2.92 -32.96
CA ARG A 353 12.36 -4.08 -33.73
C ARG A 353 11.90 -5.37 -33.04
N ILE A 354 11.54 -6.35 -33.86
CA ILE A 354 11.27 -7.72 -33.43
C ILE A 354 12.41 -8.58 -34.00
N TYR A 355 13.14 -9.26 -33.13
CA TYR A 355 14.26 -10.13 -33.52
C TYR A 355 13.79 -11.58 -33.69
N PRO A 356 14.46 -12.40 -34.52
CA PRO A 356 14.15 -13.82 -34.65
C PRO A 356 14.39 -14.55 -33.33
N VAL A 357 13.71 -15.69 -33.16
CA VAL A 357 13.85 -16.54 -31.98
C VAL A 357 15.28 -17.09 -31.90
N LEU A 358 15.82 -17.09 -30.67
CA LEU A 358 17.14 -17.65 -30.36
C LEU A 358 17.00 -18.72 -29.28
N TYR A 359 17.76 -19.80 -29.42
CA TYR A 359 17.81 -20.92 -28.49
C TYR A 359 19.06 -20.78 -27.63
N LYS A 360 18.92 -20.89 -26.30
CA LYS A 360 20.05 -20.76 -25.37
C LYS A 360 20.24 -22.06 -24.59
N GLU A 361 21.32 -22.77 -24.87
CA GLU A 361 21.72 -23.96 -24.12
C GLU A 361 22.66 -23.56 -22.97
N ARG A 362 22.40 -24.08 -21.78
CA ARG A 362 23.35 -24.02 -20.64
C ARG A 362 24.12 -25.34 -20.58
N LEU A 363 25.42 -25.25 -20.79
CA LEU A 363 26.32 -26.39 -20.73
C LEU A 363 26.62 -26.76 -19.27
N SER A 364 27.05 -28.00 -19.04
CA SER A 364 27.44 -28.52 -17.72
C SER A 364 28.58 -27.73 -17.07
N ASN A 365 29.45 -27.12 -17.88
CA ASN A 365 30.53 -26.25 -17.42
C ASN A 365 30.08 -24.82 -17.04
N GLY A 366 28.77 -24.55 -17.01
CA GLY A 366 28.18 -23.25 -16.67
C GLY A 366 28.21 -22.21 -17.79
N ARG A 367 28.87 -22.50 -18.93
CA ARG A 367 28.83 -21.63 -20.11
C ARG A 367 27.48 -21.75 -20.81
N SER A 368 27.10 -20.72 -21.55
CA SER A 368 25.90 -20.76 -22.38
C SER A 368 26.22 -20.53 -23.85
N VAL A 369 25.59 -21.30 -24.73
CA VAL A 369 25.65 -21.16 -26.18
C VAL A 369 24.31 -20.66 -26.67
N VAL A 370 24.31 -19.69 -27.60
CA VAL A 370 23.10 -19.16 -28.22
C VAL A 370 23.10 -19.56 -29.70
N ARG A 371 22.00 -20.14 -30.17
CA ARG A 371 21.83 -20.66 -31.53
C ARG A 371 20.63 -20.02 -32.20
N SER A 372 20.70 -19.91 -33.52
CA SER A 372 19.53 -19.68 -34.35
C SER A 372 18.69 -20.96 -34.43
N GLU A 373 17.44 -20.83 -34.84
CA GLU A 373 16.54 -21.96 -35.08
C GLU A 373 17.18 -23.06 -35.93
N ARG A 374 17.81 -22.71 -37.07
CA ARG A 374 18.48 -23.67 -37.95
C ARG A 374 19.60 -24.44 -37.25
N LEU A 375 20.43 -23.76 -36.46
CA LEU A 375 21.55 -24.39 -35.75
C LEU A 375 21.06 -25.27 -34.60
N GLU A 376 19.95 -24.89 -33.95
CA GLU A 376 19.34 -25.72 -32.93
C GLU A 376 18.73 -26.99 -33.53
N SER A 377 18.00 -26.90 -34.65
CA SER A 377 17.45 -28.09 -35.32
C SER A 377 18.54 -29.09 -35.73
N GLN A 378 19.67 -28.60 -36.25
CA GLN A 378 20.82 -29.45 -36.57
C GLN A 378 21.40 -30.10 -35.32
N MET A 379 21.54 -29.35 -34.22
CA MET A 379 22.08 -29.89 -32.97
C MET A 379 21.15 -30.93 -32.35
N VAL A 380 19.83 -30.70 -32.39
CA VAL A 380 18.82 -31.65 -31.92
C VAL A 380 18.87 -32.95 -32.73
N GLN A 381 18.99 -32.86 -34.06
CA GLN A 381 19.17 -34.05 -34.91
C GLN A 381 20.44 -34.81 -34.56
N SER A 382 21.59 -34.12 -34.50
CA SER A 382 22.87 -34.75 -34.13
C SER A 382 22.86 -35.30 -32.70
N TYR A 383 22.04 -34.77 -31.79
CA TYR A 383 21.89 -35.30 -30.44
C TYR A 383 21.03 -36.57 -30.45
N GLN A 384 19.90 -36.57 -31.16
CA GLN A 384 19.03 -37.74 -31.31
C GLN A 384 19.79 -38.91 -31.94
N GLU A 385 20.55 -38.66 -33.00
CA GLU A 385 21.42 -39.67 -33.62
C GLU A 385 22.43 -40.25 -32.63
N ARG A 386 23.01 -39.42 -31.76
CA ARG A 386 23.97 -39.86 -30.73
C ARG A 386 23.35 -40.61 -29.54
N CYS A 387 22.05 -40.48 -29.30
CA CYS A 387 21.35 -41.16 -28.21
C CYS A 387 20.62 -42.44 -28.67
N LEU A 388 20.51 -42.66 -29.98
CA LEU A 388 19.92 -43.87 -30.57
C LEU A 388 20.93 -45.02 -30.75
N PHE A 389 22.22 -44.74 -30.53
CA PHE A 389 23.30 -45.71 -30.33
C PHE A 389 23.77 -45.62 -28.87
#